data_AF-A0A645HSW7-F1
#
_entry.id   AF-A0A645HSW7-F1
#
_cell.length_a   1.000
_cell.length_b   1.000
_cell.length_c   1.000
_cell.angle_alpha   90.00
_cell.angle_beta   90.00
_cell.angle_gamma   90.00
#
_symmetry.space_group_name_H-M   'P 1'
#
loop_
_entity.id
_entity.type
_entity.pdbx_description
1 polymer ?
#
loop_
_entity_poly.entity_id
_entity_poly.type
_entity_poly.pdbx_seq_one_letter_code
_entity_poly.pdbx_strand_id
1 'polypeptide(L)'
;MIKYAMILNNFVIGIVNSTCPPNWGADQFGNPVIAVECDSSIYIGMHYSDGIFSEYVPTYMTSTPIDNYQPTEGELIIMEAQAATLINQQEIISKQTEIDMTLAELLLNQQGVSR
;
A
#
# COMPACT_ATOMS: atom_id res chain seq x y z
N MET A 1 35.86 -12.44 18.77
CA MET A 1 35.03 -13.32 17.92
C MET A 1 34.43 -12.42 16.85
N ILE A 2 34.57 -12.78 15.58
CA ILE A 2 34.17 -11.94 14.44
C ILE A 2 32.74 -12.34 14.05
N LYS A 3 31.91 -11.36 13.70
CA LYS A 3 30.54 -11.60 13.24
C LYS A 3 30.54 -11.62 11.71
N TYR A 4 29.89 -12.62 11.15
CA TYR A 4 29.77 -12.82 9.71
C TYR A 4 28.30 -12.83 9.31
N ALA A 5 27.97 -12.06 8.28
CA ALA A 5 26.73 -12.17 7.54
C ALA A 5 26.91 -13.23 6.45
N MET A 6 25.97 -14.18 6.41
CA MET A 6 25.91 -15.21 5.38
C MET A 6 25.00 -14.69 4.27
N ILE A 7 25.54 -14.52 3.06
CA ILE A 7 24.87 -13.86 1.94
C ILE A 7 24.57 -14.89 0.85
N LEU A 8 23.30 -14.95 0.42
CA LEU A 8 22.84 -15.75 -0.71
C LEU A 8 22.01 -14.85 -1.62
N ASN A 9 22.34 -14.82 -2.93
CA ASN A 9 21.66 -13.97 -3.92
C ASN A 9 21.51 -12.50 -3.47
N ASN A 10 22.60 -11.93 -2.96
CA ASN A 10 22.67 -10.56 -2.41
C ASN A 10 21.82 -10.31 -1.16
N PHE A 11 21.29 -11.33 -0.49
CA PHE A 11 20.55 -11.18 0.76
C PHE A 11 21.24 -11.85 1.93
N VAL A 12 21.23 -11.18 3.08
CA VAL A 12 21.67 -11.77 4.35
C VAL A 12 20.66 -12.83 4.77
N ILE A 13 21.07 -14.10 4.77
CA ILE A 13 20.25 -15.25 5.18
C ILE A 13 20.55 -15.73 6.61
N GLY A 14 21.65 -15.27 7.21
CA GLY A 14 22.04 -15.67 8.55
C GLY A 14 23.21 -14.84 9.09
N ILE A 15 23.39 -14.87 10.41
CA ILE A 15 24.47 -14.16 11.11
C ILE A 15 25.14 -15.13 12.08
N VAL A 16 26.46 -15.26 11.98
CA VAL A 16 27.25 -16.24 12.74
C VAL A 16 28.46 -15.57 13.38
N ASN A 17 28.74 -15.90 14.63
CA ASN A 17 29.99 -15.49 15.26
C ASN A 17 31.03 -16.62 15.10
N SER A 18 32.17 -16.31 14.50
CA SER A 18 33.24 -17.28 14.21
C SER A 18 34.62 -16.64 14.30
N THR A 19 35.67 -17.45 14.38
CA THR A 19 37.08 -17.01 14.29
C THR A 19 37.59 -16.99 12.85
N CYS A 20 36.95 -17.74 11.95
CA CYS A 20 37.24 -17.77 10.52
C CYS A 20 35.94 -17.67 9.69
N PRO A 21 36.00 -17.27 8.41
CA PRO A 21 34.82 -17.19 7.54
C PRO A 21 34.06 -18.53 7.49
N PRO A 22 32.80 -18.58 7.94
CA PRO A 22 31.99 -19.80 7.89
C PRO A 22 31.73 -20.24 6.44
N ASN A 23 31.67 -21.56 6.22
CA ASN A 23 31.30 -22.14 4.94
C ASN A 23 29.95 -22.85 5.06
N TRP A 24 28.94 -22.37 4.32
CA TRP A 24 27.59 -22.95 4.28
C TRP A 24 27.29 -23.69 2.96
N GLY A 25 28.26 -23.78 2.05
CA GLY A 25 28.07 -24.40 0.74
C GLY A 25 27.16 -23.58 -0.17
N ALA A 26 26.50 -24.29 -1.09
CA ALA A 26 25.54 -23.71 -2.03
C ALA A 26 24.10 -24.10 -1.68
N ASP A 27 23.14 -23.32 -2.18
CA ASP A 27 21.73 -23.67 -2.10
C ASP A 27 21.37 -24.85 -3.03
N GLN A 28 20.09 -25.25 -3.03
CA GLN A 28 19.58 -26.34 -3.88
C GLN A 28 19.74 -26.09 -5.39
N PHE A 29 20.00 -24.84 -5.81
CA PHE A 29 20.19 -24.44 -7.20
C PHE A 29 21.68 -24.23 -7.55
N GLY A 30 22.59 -24.42 -6.59
CA GLY A 30 24.03 -24.23 -6.78
C GLY A 30 24.52 -22.79 -6.56
N ASN A 31 23.68 -21.89 -6.04
CA ASN A 31 24.11 -20.53 -5.71
C ASN A 31 24.95 -20.54 -4.43
N PRO A 32 26.18 -20.00 -4.43
CA PRO A 32 27.06 -20.05 -3.27
C PRO A 32 26.58 -19.12 -2.17
N VAL A 33 26.75 -19.56 -0.92
CA VAL A 33 26.63 -18.68 0.25
C VAL A 33 28.01 -18.07 0.54
N ILE A 34 28.07 -16.74 0.60
CA ILE A 34 29.30 -15.98 0.86
C ILE A 34 29.28 -15.48 2.31
N ALA A 35 30.37 -15.67 3.04
CA ALA A 35 30.54 -15.09 4.37
C ALA A 35 31.25 -13.73 4.27
N VAL A 36 30.62 -12.69 4.80
CA VAL A 36 31.18 -11.33 4.84
C VAL A 36 31.19 -10.84 6.28
N GLU A 37 32.32 -10.28 6.73
CA GLU A 37 32.42 -9.68 8.06
C GLU A 37 31.41 -8.54 8.21
N CYS A 38 30.72 -8.49 9.35
CA CYS A 38 29.68 -7.53 9.60
C CYS A 38 29.69 -7.06 11.07
N ASP A 39 28.94 -6.01 11.35
CA ASP A 39 28.77 -5.49 12.70
C ASP A 39 27.38 -5.84 13.28
N SER A 40 26.99 -5.18 14.36
CA SER A 40 25.69 -5.35 15.01
C SER A 40 24.53 -4.65 14.31
N SER A 41 24.79 -3.77 13.35
CA SER A 41 23.74 -3.09 12.57
C SER A 41 23.14 -3.98 11.48
N ILE A 42 23.87 -5.02 11.07
CA ILE A 42 23.42 -5.95 10.03
C ILE A 42 22.40 -6.95 10.58
N TYR A 43 21.30 -7.13 9.84
CA TYR A 43 20.21 -8.06 10.17
C TYR A 43 19.83 -8.92 8.95
N ILE A 44 19.14 -10.04 9.22
CA ILE A 44 18.67 -10.98 8.18
C ILE A 44 17.67 -10.26 7.27
N GLY A 45 17.84 -10.40 5.96
CA GLY A 45 17.00 -9.75 4.94
C GLY A 45 17.57 -8.46 4.37
N MET A 46 18.67 -7.93 4.92
CA MET A 46 19.39 -6.81 4.27
C MET A 46 19.97 -7.23 2.93
N HIS A 47 19.99 -6.28 2.00
CA HIS A 47 20.59 -6.43 0.69
C HIS A 47 22.08 -6.05 0.74
N TYR A 48 22.93 -6.90 0.17
CA TYR A 48 24.37 -6.70 0.06
C TYR A 48 24.75 -6.53 -1.41
N SER A 49 25.24 -5.34 -1.76
CA SER A 49 25.76 -5.03 -3.10
C SER A 49 27.01 -4.17 -2.98
N ASP A 50 28.01 -4.43 -3.81
CA ASP A 50 29.21 -3.59 -3.92
C ASP A 50 29.93 -3.32 -2.59
N GLY A 51 29.90 -4.31 -1.67
CA GLY A 51 30.52 -4.17 -0.35
C GLY A 51 29.66 -3.46 0.69
N ILE A 52 28.45 -3.04 0.35
CA ILE A 52 27.58 -2.22 1.20
C ILE A 52 26.32 -3.01 1.56
N PHE A 53 25.99 -3.01 2.85
CA PHE A 53 24.70 -3.49 3.34
C PHE A 53 23.68 -2.35 3.31
N SER A 54 22.50 -2.63 2.77
CA SER A 54 21.40 -1.69 2.62
C SER A 54 20.09 -2.36 2.95
N GLU A 55 19.09 -1.57 3.33
CA GLU A 55 17.73 -2.06 3.36
C GLU A 55 17.27 -2.34 1.94
N TYR A 56 16.60 -3.47 1.74
CA TYR A 56 15.98 -3.75 0.45
C TYR A 56 14.80 -2.79 0.24
N VAL A 57 14.97 -1.81 -0.64
CA VAL A 57 13.89 -0.93 -1.11
C VAL A 57 13.42 -1.45 -2.47
N PRO A 58 12.24 -2.07 -2.54
CA PRO A 58 11.73 -2.56 -3.81
C PRO A 58 11.46 -1.40 -4.77
N THR A 59 11.91 -1.52 -6.01
CA THR A 59 11.83 -0.46 -7.04
C THR A 59 10.40 -0.11 -7.49
N TYR A 60 9.39 -0.87 -7.05
CA TYR A 60 7.99 -0.70 -7.47
C TYR A 60 7.29 0.57 -6.94
N MET A 61 7.94 1.42 -6.15
CA MET A 61 7.31 2.63 -5.58
C MET A 61 7.58 3.93 -6.35
N THR A 62 8.09 3.85 -7.58
CA THR A 62 8.21 5.03 -8.45
C THR A 62 7.13 5.00 -9.52
N SER A 63 5.87 5.24 -9.14
CA SER A 63 4.84 5.54 -10.14
C SER A 63 5.15 6.91 -10.74
N THR A 64 5.74 6.93 -11.93
CA THR A 64 5.79 8.17 -12.74
C THR A 64 4.35 8.56 -13.08
N PRO A 65 3.92 9.82 -12.86
CA PRO A 65 2.61 10.28 -13.31
C PRO A 65 2.47 10.02 -14.81
N ILE A 66 1.41 9.34 -15.22
CA ILE A 66 1.11 9.10 -16.63
C ILE A 66 0.51 10.40 -17.16
N ASP A 67 1.35 11.27 -17.72
CA ASP A 67 0.97 12.65 -18.12
C ASP A 67 -0.06 12.72 -19.27
N ASN A 68 -0.39 11.59 -19.91
CA ASN A 68 -1.22 11.54 -21.12
C ASN A 68 -2.41 10.56 -20.99
N TYR A 69 -3.00 10.42 -19.81
CA TYR A 69 -4.24 9.66 -19.69
C TYR A 69 -5.37 10.36 -20.47
N GLN A 70 -5.95 9.62 -21.41
CA GLN A 70 -7.16 10.02 -22.14
C GLN A 70 -8.22 8.96 -21.84
N PRO A 71 -9.36 9.34 -21.24
CA PRO A 71 -10.45 8.40 -21.00
C PRO A 71 -10.89 7.75 -22.32
N THR A 72 -11.11 6.45 -22.26
CA THR A 72 -11.74 5.70 -23.34
C THR A 72 -13.21 6.10 -23.48
N GLU A 73 -13.81 5.82 -24.63
CA GLU A 73 -15.24 6.05 -24.87
C GLU A 73 -16.11 5.32 -23.82
N GLY A 74 -15.74 4.10 -23.43
CA GLY A 74 -16.43 3.35 -22.38
C GLY A 74 -16.37 4.05 -21.02
N GLU A 75 -15.21 4.60 -20.66
CA GLU A 75 -15.06 5.37 -19.41
C GLU A 75 -15.86 6.66 -19.43
N LEU A 76 -15.96 7.35 -20.57
CA LEU A 76 -16.81 8.52 -20.73
C LEU A 76 -18.29 8.18 -20.54
N ILE A 77 -18.77 7.10 -21.16
CA ILE A 77 -20.16 6.64 -21.01
C ILE A 77 -20.46 6.31 -19.55
N ILE A 78 -19.53 5.63 -18.86
CA ILE A 78 -19.68 5.31 -17.44
C ILE A 78 -19.77 6.59 -16.60
N MET A 79 -18.90 7.57 -16.88
CA MET A 79 -18.90 8.85 -16.18
C MET A 79 -20.19 9.64 -16.40
N GLU A 80 -20.71 9.68 -17.63
CA GLU A 80 -21.99 10.31 -17.95
C GLU A 80 -23.16 9.63 -17.21
N ALA A 81 -23.19 8.29 -17.22
CA ALA A 81 -24.21 7.53 -16.51
C ALA A 81 -24.16 7.77 -14.98
N GLN A 82 -22.95 7.85 -14.42
CA GLN A 82 -22.75 8.20 -13.00
C GLN A 82 -23.24 9.61 -12.70
N ALA A 83 -22.92 10.59 -13.55
CA ALA A 83 -23.38 11.97 -13.39
C ALA A 83 -24.92 12.06 -13.42
N ALA A 84 -25.57 11.40 -14.38
CA ALA A 84 -27.04 11.34 -14.44
C ALA A 84 -27.65 10.68 -13.19
N THR A 85 -27.01 9.62 -12.68
CA THR A 85 -27.44 8.94 -11.46
C THR A 85 -27.36 9.85 -10.24
N LEU A 86 -26.28 10.63 -10.12
CA LEU A 86 -26.11 11.59 -9.01
C LEU A 86 -27.15 12.71 -9.06
N ILE A 87 -27.48 13.22 -10.25
CA ILE A 87 -28.53 14.23 -10.42
C ILE A 87 -29.89 13.68 -9.94
N ASN A 88 -30.26 12.49 -10.39
CA ASN A 88 -31.51 11.85 -9.97
C ASN A 88 -31.56 11.61 -8.46
N GLN A 89 -30.44 11.20 -7.84
CA GLN A 89 -30.36 11.05 -6.39
C GLN A 89 -30.57 12.38 -5.66
N GLN A 90 -29.97 13.47 -6.14
CA GLN A 90 -30.18 14.80 -5.55
C GLN A 90 -31.64 15.22 -5.62
N GLU A 91 -32.33 15.02 -6.73
CA GLU A 91 -33.75 15.35 -6.85
C GLU A 91 -34.63 14.57 -5.85
N ILE A 92 -34.34 13.28 -5.66
CA ILE A 92 -35.05 12.44 -4.70
C ILE A 92 -34.82 12.96 -3.28
N ILE A 93 -33.57 13.27 -2.93
CA ILE A 93 -33.21 13.79 -1.61
C ILE A 93 -33.90 15.14 -1.36
N SER A 94 -33.93 16.04 -2.35
CA SER A 94 -34.60 17.33 -2.22
C SER A 94 -36.09 17.17 -1.95
N LYS A 95 -36.78 16.29 -2.69
CA LYS A 95 -38.20 16.01 -2.47
C LYS A 95 -38.47 15.41 -1.10
N GLN A 96 -37.61 14.48 -0.65
CA GLN A 96 -37.75 13.89 0.69
C GLN A 96 -37.54 14.96 1.77
N THR A 97 -36.57 15.84 1.60
CA THR A 97 -36.30 16.95 2.54
C THR A 97 -37.51 17.89 2.65
N GLU A 98 -38.16 18.21 1.53
CA GLU A 98 -39.39 19.02 1.52
C GLU A 98 -40.53 18.31 2.27
N ILE A 99 -40.74 17.02 2.03
CA ILE A 99 -41.73 16.21 2.75
C ILE A 99 -41.43 16.21 4.25
N ASP A 100 -40.19 16.00 4.66
CA ASP A 100 -39.79 15.93 6.07
C ASP A 100 -40.02 17.28 6.77
N MET A 101 -39.73 18.40 6.10
CA MET A 101 -40.02 19.75 6.62
C MET A 101 -41.52 19.99 6.79
N THR A 102 -42.34 19.67 5.78
CA THR A 102 -43.80 19.85 5.88
C THR A 102 -44.42 18.96 6.96
N LEU A 103 -43.92 17.73 7.13
CA LEU A 103 -44.35 16.86 8.20
C LEU A 103 -43.98 17.43 9.57
N ALA A 104 -42.76 17.97 9.73
CA ALA A 104 -42.33 18.59 10.97
C ALA A 104 -43.22 19.79 11.35
N GLU A 105 -43.56 20.66 10.38
CA GLU A 105 -44.49 21.78 10.59
C GLU A 105 -45.89 21.31 11.03
N LEU A 106 -46.44 20.29 10.37
CA LEU A 106 -47.75 19.73 10.72
C LEU A 106 -47.78 19.11 12.13
N LEU A 107 -46.70 18.44 12.53
CA LEU A 107 -46.58 17.87 13.88
C LEU A 107 -46.49 18.96 14.94
N LEU A 108 -45.75 20.04 14.69
CA LEU A 108 -45.67 21.19 15.60
C LEU A 108 -47.03 21.89 15.77
N ASN A 109 -47.76 22.08 14.67
CA ASN A 109 -49.08 22.70 14.70
C ASN A 109 -50.10 21.85 15.48
N GLN A 110 -50.03 20.53 15.43
CA GLN A 110 -50.90 19.65 16.22
C GLN A 110 -50.56 19.65 17.72
N GLN A 111 -49.28 19.78 18.09
CA GLN A 111 -48.85 19.86 19.49
C GLN A 111 -49.21 21.20 20.15
N GLY A 112 -49.39 22.27 19.37
CA GLY A 112 -49.81 23.60 19.87
C GLY A 112 -51.31 23.73 20.18
N VAL A 113 -52.15 22.79 19.74
CA VAL A 113 -53.63 22.85 19.88
C VAL A 113 -54.14 22.11 21.14
N SER A 114 -53.26 21.42 21.87
CA SER A 114 -53.61 20.66 23.10
C SER A 114 -53.31 21.42 24.40
N ARG A 115 -53.59 22.73 24.47
CA ARG A 115 -53.53 23.52 25.72
C ARG A 115 -54.82 24.27 25.98
#